data_AF-A0A228IZQ6-F1
#
_entry.id   AF-A0A228IZQ6-F1
#
_cell.length_a   1.000
_cell.length_b   1.000
_cell.length_c   1.000
_cell.angle_alpha   90.00
_cell.angle_beta   90.00
_cell.angle_gamma   90.00
#
_symmetry.space_group_name_H-M   'P 1'
#
loop_
_entity.id
_entity.type
_entity.pdbx_description
1 polymer ?
#
loop_
_entity_poly.entity_id
_entity_poly.type
_entity_poly.pdbx_seq_one_letter_code
_entity_poly.pdbx_strand_id
1 'polypeptide(L)' 'MCRFCWVITRAIADWIQFYNHRRPHQALKMKTPAEAFALAA' A
#
# COMPACT_ATOMS: atom_id res chain seq x y z
N MET A 1 -7.12 24.66 -2.57
CA MET A 1 -6.69 23.38 -1.98
C MET A 1 -6.31 23.63 -0.51
N CYS A 2 -7.12 23.21 0.46
CA CYS A 2 -6.86 23.48 1.89
C CYS A 2 -5.76 22.56 2.45
N ARG A 3 -4.89 23.10 3.32
CA ARG A 3 -3.73 22.40 3.92
C ARG A 3 -4.07 21.06 4.58
N PHE A 4 -5.25 20.94 5.19
CA PHE A 4 -5.73 19.69 5.81
C PHE A 4 -5.95 18.56 4.78
N CYS A 5 -6.51 18.88 3.61
CA CYS A 5 -6.74 17.92 2.54
C CYS A 5 -5.42 17.29 2.03
N TRP A 6 -4.36 18.09 1.97
CA TRP A 6 -3.04 17.63 1.53
C TRP A 6 -2.39 16.62 2.49
N VAL A 7 -2.51 16.81 3.81
CA VAL A 7 -1.97 15.88 4.81
C VAL A 7 -2.70 14.54 4.75
N ILE A 8 -4.03 14.56 4.60
CA ILE A 8 -4.84 13.34 4.48
C ILE A 8 -4.47 12.56 3.21
N THR A 9 -4.31 13.24 2.06
CA THR A 9 -3.89 12.57 0.81
C THR A 9 -2.54 11.87 0.97
N ARG A 10 -1.58 12.50 1.66
CA ARG A 10 -0.25 11.91 1.87
C ARG A 10 -0.29 10.71 2.83
N ALA A 11 -0.97 10.86 3.97
CA ALA A 11 -1.08 9.78 4.94
C ALA A 11 -1.73 8.52 4.32
N ILE A 12 -2.74 8.70 3.46
CA ILE A 12 -3.38 7.61 2.74
C ILE A 12 -2.42 6.99 1.71
N ALA A 13 -1.69 7.82 0.94
CA ALA A 13 -0.72 7.32 -0.01
C ALA A 13 0.40 6.51 0.66
N ASP A 14 0.93 7.00 1.78
CA ASP A 14 1.97 6.33 2.56
C ASP A 14 1.46 4.99 3.12
N TRP A 15 0.20 4.95 3.60
CA TRP A 15 -0.43 3.72 4.07
C TRP A 15 -0.62 2.68 2.95
N ILE A 16 -1.07 3.11 1.77
CA ILE A 16 -1.24 2.23 0.61
C ILE A 16 0.11 1.60 0.20
N GLN A 17 1.17 2.42 0.18
CA GLN A 17 2.52 1.94 -0.13
C GLN A 17 3.00 0.90 0.88
N PHE A 18 2.79 1.16 2.18
CA PHE A 18 3.12 0.21 3.24
C PHE A 18 2.35 -1.11 3.10
N TYR A 19 1.03 -1.05 2.90
CA TYR A 19 0.19 -2.24 2.79
C TYR A 19 0.59 -3.13 1.61
N ASN A 20 0.85 -2.51 0.44
CA ASN A 20 1.13 -3.25 -0.79
C ASN A 20 2.55 -3.82 -0.87
N HIS A 21 3.54 -3.20 -0.22
CA HIS A 21 4.96 -3.56 -0.41
C HIS A 21 5.69 -4.01 0.86
N ARG A 22 5.15 -3.73 2.05
CA ARG A 22 5.85 -4.00 3.32
C ARG A 22 5.11 -5.00 4.20
N ARG A 23 3.79 -5.13 4.03
CA ARG A 23 2.96 -5.99 4.88
C ARG A 23 2.87 -7.39 4.29
N PRO A 24 3.50 -8.41 4.89
CA PRO A 24 3.28 -9.80 4.50
C PRO A 24 1.89 -10.26 4.97
N HIS A 25 1.17 -11.00 4.11
CA HIS A 25 -0.18 -11.46 4.39
C HIS A 25 -0.23 -12.97 4.49
N GLN A 26 -0.80 -13.50 5.58
CA GLN A 26 -0.98 -14.93 5.78
C GLN A 26 -1.81 -15.56 4.65
N ALA A 27 -2.87 -14.89 4.20
CA ALA A 27 -3.69 -15.31 3.05
C ALA A 27 -2.88 -15.42 1.74
N LEU A 28 -1.77 -14.68 1.63
CA LEU A 28 -0.86 -14.71 0.48
C LEU A 28 0.39 -15.56 0.75
N LYS A 29 0.33 -16.52 1.69
CA LYS A 29 1.48 -17.33 2.11
C LYS A 29 2.68 -16.48 2.55
N MET A 30 2.41 -15.45 3.34
CA MET A 30 3.38 -14.47 3.83
C MET A 30 4.02 -13.57 2.76
N LYS A 31 3.49 -13.57 1.53
CA LYS A 31 3.89 -12.59 0.51
C LYS A 31 3.16 -11.26 0.72
N THR A 32 3.78 -10.20 0.21
CA THR A 32 3.13 -8.90 0.03
C THR A 32 2.18 -8.95 -1.17
N PRO A 33 1.17 -8.06 -1.25
CA PRO A 33 0.31 -7.96 -2.41
C PRO A 33 1.11 -7.71 -3.70
N ALA A 34 2.13 -6.85 -3.66
CA ALA A 34 2.98 -6.60 -4.82
C ALA A 34 3.70 -7.87 -5.30
N GLU A 35 4.23 -8.70 -4.38
CA GLU A 35 4.87 -9.97 -4.73
C GLU A 35 3.88 -11.03 -5.24
N ALA A 36 2.64 -11.03 -4.73
CA ALA A 36 1.61 -11.98 -5.15
C ALA A 36 1.04 -11.64 -6.54
N PHE A 37 0.96 -10.35 -6.88
CA PHE A 37 0.38 -9.83 -8.13
C PHE A 37 1.42 -9.25 -9.10
N ALA A 38 2.71 -9.58 -8.95
CA ALA A 38 3.81 -9.12 -9.81
C ALA A 38 3.68 -9.51 -11.31
N LEU A 39 2.56 -10.11 -11.71
CA LEU A 39 2.28 -10.65 -13.04
C LEU A 39 1.26 -9.82 -13.86
N ALA A 40 0.96 -8.58 -13.44
CA ALA A 40 0.06 -7.70 -14.18
C ALA A 40 0.71 -6.31 -14.36
N ALA A 41 1.64 -6.22 -15.30
CA ALA A 41 2.11 -4.98 -15.91
C ALA A 41 2.00 -5.11 -17.43
#